data_AF-A0AA44MS24-F1
#
_entry.id   AF-A0AA44MS24-F1
#
_cell.length_a   1.000
_cell.length_b   1.000
_cell.length_c   1.000
_cell.angle_alpha   90.00
_cell.angle_beta   90.00
_cell.angle_gamma   90.00
#
_symmetry.space_group_name_H-M   'P 1'
#
loop_
_entity.id
_entity.type
_entity.pdbx_description
1 polymer ?
#
loop_
_entity_poly.entity_id
_entity_poly.type
_entity_poly.pdbx_seq_one_letter_code
_entity_poly.pdbx_strand_id
1 'polypeptide(L)'
;AEQRGIDWRAIYAGRGREYMPFLDEVVAVAPGRVTVWADDEHGRFASVDDLLAGAGPTTAVYVCGPPGMLEAVRVARNQHADAPLHYERFSPPPVVDGVPFELELARSR
;
A
#
# COMPACT_ATOMS: atom_id res chain seq x y z
N ALA A 1 10.06 1.67 11.36
CA ALA A 1 9.35 1.36 12.61
C ALA A 1 10.22 0.52 13.53
N GLU A 2 10.70 -0.64 13.05
CA GLU A 2 11.55 -1.58 13.81
C GLU A 2 12.72 -0.93 14.56
N GLN A 3 13.67 -0.29 13.87
CA GLN A 3 14.84 0.35 14.50
C GLN A 3 14.48 1.46 15.51
N ARG A 4 13.27 2.01 15.43
CA ARG A 4 12.77 3.06 16.34
C ARG A 4 11.89 2.49 17.47
N GLY A 5 11.72 1.17 17.56
CA GLY A 5 10.88 0.52 18.56
C GLY A 5 9.40 0.89 18.49
N ILE A 6 8.93 1.40 17.34
CA ILE A 6 7.52 1.77 17.13
C ILE A 6 6.75 0.48 16.85
N ASP A 7 5.58 0.29 17.45
CA ASP A 7 4.73 -0.88 17.16
C ASP A 7 4.24 -0.87 15.70
N TRP A 8 4.40 -2.00 15.00
CA TRP A 8 4.05 -2.13 13.60
C TRP A 8 3.78 -3.58 13.18
N ARG A 9 3.10 -3.72 12.05
CA ARG A 9 2.99 -4.95 11.29
C ARG A 9 3.05 -4.66 9.78
N ALA A 10 3.36 -5.66 8.98
CA ALA A 10 3.28 -5.59 7.53
C ALA A 10 2.54 -6.80 6.96
N ILE A 11 1.80 -6.58 5.88
CA ILE A 11 1.30 -7.66 5.02
C ILE A 11 2.04 -7.53 3.69
N TYR A 12 2.80 -8.57 3.34
CA TYR A 12 3.38 -8.69 2.02
C TYR A 12 2.48 -9.60 1.19
N ALA A 13 1.73 -9.02 0.24
CA ALA A 13 0.74 -9.73 -0.55
C ALA A 13 1.21 -9.92 -2.00
N GLY A 14 0.95 -11.10 -2.57
CA GLY A 14 1.28 -11.43 -3.94
C GLY A 14 0.53 -12.66 -4.45
N ARG A 15 0.62 -12.94 -5.75
CA ARG A 15 -0.12 -14.05 -6.38
C ARG A 15 0.28 -15.44 -5.87
N GLY A 16 1.56 -15.57 -5.52
CA GLY A 16 2.18 -16.81 -5.06
C GLY A 16 3.60 -16.49 -4.59
N ARG A 17 4.12 -17.28 -3.65
CA ARG A 17 5.43 -17.02 -3.02
C ARG A 17 6.57 -16.90 -4.04
N GLU A 18 6.50 -17.67 -5.12
CA GLU A 18 7.46 -17.66 -6.23
C GLU A 18 7.53 -16.33 -7.01
N TYR A 19 6.49 -15.50 -6.93
CA TYR A 19 6.42 -14.18 -7.57
C TYR A 19 6.70 -13.03 -6.61
N MET A 20 7.08 -13.32 -5.36
CA MET A 20 7.27 -12.33 -4.30
C MET A 20 8.77 -12.09 -4.08
N PRO A 21 9.37 -11.09 -4.74
CA PRO A 21 10.79 -10.81 -4.57
C PRO A 21 11.13 -10.45 -3.11
N PHE A 22 12.32 -10.86 -2.66
CA PHE A 22 12.83 -10.61 -1.31
C PHE A 22 11.98 -11.22 -0.18
N LEU A 23 11.18 -12.25 -0.47
CA LEU A 23 10.27 -12.84 0.51
C LEU A 23 10.97 -13.26 1.81
N ASP A 24 12.08 -13.98 1.69
CA ASP A 24 12.82 -14.48 2.85
C ASP A 24 13.44 -13.33 3.66
N GLU A 25 14.02 -12.34 2.98
CA GLU A 25 14.59 -11.16 3.60
C GLU A 25 13.54 -10.30 4.31
N VAL A 26 12.38 -10.08 3.68
CA VAL A 26 11.26 -9.31 4.25
C VAL A 26 10.74 -9.99 5.50
N VAL A 27 10.54 -11.32 5.48
CA VAL A 27 10.13 -12.09 6.65
C VAL A 27 11.19 -12.04 7.75
N ALA A 28 12.48 -12.13 7.38
CA ALA A 28 13.59 -12.10 8.33
C ALA A 28 13.72 -10.78 9.10
N VAL A 29 13.20 -9.65 8.58
CA VAL A 29 13.20 -8.36 9.30
C VAL A 29 12.50 -8.48 10.64
N ALA A 30 11.32 -9.12 10.68
CA ALA A 30 10.56 -9.35 11.90
C ALA A 30 9.53 -10.48 11.68
N PRO A 31 9.91 -11.77 11.87
CA PRO A 31 9.05 -12.91 11.52
C PRO A 31 7.68 -12.93 12.22
N GLY A 32 7.58 -12.34 13.41
CA GLY A 32 6.33 -12.22 14.16
C GLY A 32 5.45 -11.01 13.79
N ARG A 33 5.94 -10.11 12.92
CA ARG A 33 5.26 -8.86 12.53
C ARG A 33 4.94 -8.79 11.03
N VAL A 34 5.48 -9.71 10.25
CA VAL A 34 5.27 -9.80 8.80
C VAL A 34 4.35 -10.98 8.49
N THR A 35 3.19 -10.67 7.93
CA THR A 35 2.29 -11.67 7.35
C THR A 35 2.55 -11.76 5.86
N VAL A 36 2.79 -12.98 5.37
CA VAL A 36 2.84 -13.26 3.92
C VAL A 36 1.43 -13.66 3.49
N TRP A 37 0.90 -13.00 2.47
CA TRP A 37 -0.37 -13.34 1.84
C TRP A 37 -0.13 -13.77 0.40
N ALA A 38 -0.08 -15.08 0.17
CA ALA A 38 0.03 -15.64 -1.18
C ALA A 38 -1.36 -16.06 -1.67
N ASP A 39 -1.85 -15.44 -2.75
CA ASP A 39 -3.24 -15.62 -3.20
C ASP A 39 -3.58 -17.07 -3.54
N ASP A 40 -2.61 -17.83 -4.06
CA ASP A 40 -2.71 -19.26 -4.37
C ASP A 40 -2.86 -20.15 -3.11
N GLU A 41 -2.19 -19.79 -2.01
CA GLU A 41 -2.33 -20.46 -0.71
C GLU A 41 -3.68 -20.14 -0.04
N HIS A 42 -4.18 -18.94 -0.26
CA HIS A 42 -5.44 -18.46 0.33
C HIS A 42 -6.68 -18.69 -0.57
N GLY A 43 -6.47 -19.03 -1.84
CA GLY A 43 -7.52 -19.15 -2.86
C GLY A 43 -8.22 -17.83 -3.21
N ARG A 44 -7.70 -16.68 -2.78
CA ARG A 44 -8.26 -15.34 -3.01
C ARG A 44 -7.25 -14.22 -2.79
N PHE A 45 -7.54 -13.07 -3.40
CA PHE A 45 -6.86 -11.82 -3.08
C PHE A 45 -7.10 -11.38 -1.63
N ALA A 46 -6.10 -10.73 -1.05
CA ALA A 46 -6.25 -10.01 0.21
C ALA A 46 -7.35 -8.95 0.07
N SER A 47 -8.35 -9.00 0.96
CA SER A 47 -9.38 -7.97 1.02
C SER A 47 -8.85 -6.75 1.76
N VAL A 48 -9.55 -5.63 1.63
CA VAL A 48 -9.18 -4.42 2.37
C VAL A 48 -9.22 -4.64 3.88
N ASP A 49 -10.11 -5.50 4.38
CA ASP A 49 -10.21 -5.83 5.80
C ASP A 49 -9.02 -6.66 6.27
N ASP A 50 -8.55 -7.60 5.44
CA ASP A 50 -7.31 -8.35 5.73
C ASP A 50 -6.12 -7.38 5.81
N LEU A 51 -6.00 -6.48 4.82
CA LEU A 51 -4.93 -5.50 4.74
C LEU A 51 -4.92 -4.54 5.94
N LEU A 52 -6.11 -4.15 6.41
CA LEU A 52 -6.29 -3.18 7.50
C LEU A 52 -6.52 -3.82 8.88
N ALA A 53 -6.50 -5.15 9.00
CA ALA A 53 -6.73 -5.85 10.26
C ALA A 53 -5.95 -5.28 11.45
N GLY A 54 -6.63 -4.86 12.52
CA GLY A 54 -5.97 -4.28 13.70
C GLY A 54 -5.37 -2.88 13.52
N ALA A 55 -5.55 -2.22 12.37
CA ALA A 55 -5.28 -0.80 12.24
C ALA A 55 -6.36 0.00 12.98
N GLY A 56 -5.97 0.76 13.99
CA GLY A 56 -6.87 1.62 14.75
C GLY A 56 -6.99 3.04 14.15
N PRO A 57 -7.81 3.91 14.78
CA PRO A 57 -8.03 5.29 14.33
C PRO A 57 -6.76 6.14 14.23
N THR A 58 -5.73 5.81 15.02
CA THR A 58 -4.45 6.53 15.10
C THR A 58 -3.30 5.82 14.39
N THR A 59 -3.54 4.65 13.78
CA THR A 59 -2.49 3.86 13.10
C THR A 59 -2.20 4.43 11.71
N ALA A 60 -1.02 5.01 11.50
CA ALA A 60 -0.58 5.40 10.17
C ALA A 60 -0.46 4.18 9.25
N VAL A 61 -1.01 4.26 8.03
CA VAL A 61 -0.91 3.18 7.03
C VAL A 61 -0.03 3.61 5.88
N TYR A 62 0.88 2.71 5.52
CA TYR A 62 1.74 2.81 4.35
C TYR A 62 1.37 1.68 3.42
N VAL A 63 1.03 1.99 2.17
CA VAL A 63 0.59 0.99 1.20
C VAL A 63 1.16 1.27 -0.18
N CYS A 64 1.72 0.24 -0.81
CA CYS A 64 2.12 0.25 -2.21
C CYS A 64 1.59 -1.02 -2.86
N GLY A 65 1.15 -0.93 -4.12
CA GLY A 65 0.57 -2.06 -4.81
C GLY A 65 -0.25 -1.67 -6.04
N PRO A 66 -1.02 -2.63 -6.59
CA PRO A 66 -1.86 -2.39 -7.75
C PRO A 66 -2.89 -1.28 -7.50
N PRO A 67 -3.27 -0.49 -8.53
CA PRO A 67 -4.22 0.62 -8.37
C PRO A 67 -5.52 0.24 -7.64
N GLY A 68 -6.10 -0.93 -7.93
CA GLY A 68 -7.33 -1.40 -7.27
C GLY A 68 -7.17 -1.59 -5.76
N MET A 69 -6.04 -2.12 -5.31
CA MET A 69 -5.73 -2.27 -3.88
C MET A 69 -5.54 -0.91 -3.21
N LEU A 70 -4.83 0.01 -3.86
CA LEU A 70 -4.60 1.36 -3.33
C LEU A 70 -5.92 2.14 -3.16
N GLU A 71 -6.81 2.09 -4.16
CA GLU A 71 -8.11 2.75 -4.05
C GLU A 71 -8.99 2.11 -2.98
N ALA A 72 -9.00 0.78 -2.86
CA ALA A 72 -9.76 0.09 -1.81
C ALA A 72 -9.30 0.52 -0.41
N VAL A 73 -7.98 0.52 -0.16
CA VAL A 73 -7.42 0.99 1.10
C VAL A 73 -7.73 2.46 1.34
N ARG A 74 -7.62 3.32 0.32
CA ARG A 74 -7.94 4.75 0.43
C ARG A 74 -9.39 4.99 0.85
N VAL A 75 -10.33 4.29 0.24
CA VAL A 75 -11.76 4.42 0.57
C VAL A 75 -12.04 3.94 1.99
N ALA A 76 -11.57 2.74 2.37
CA ALA A 76 -11.80 2.19 3.70
C ALA A 76 -11.14 3.04 4.79
N ARG A 77 -9.92 3.54 4.56
CA ARG A 77 -9.21 4.36 5.55
C ARG A 77 -9.86 5.71 5.79
N ASN A 78 -10.49 6.31 4.79
CA ASN A 78 -11.26 7.54 4.98
C ASN A 78 -12.45 7.37 5.95
N GLN A 79 -12.93 6.13 6.18
CA GLN A 79 -14.00 5.84 7.14
C GLN A 79 -13.50 5.78 8.60
N HIS A 80 -12.19 5.56 8.79
CA HIS A 80 -11.53 5.56 10.09
C HIS A 80 -10.71 6.85 10.22
N ALA A 81 -11.43 7.97 10.33
CA ALA A 81 -10.89 9.31 10.37
C ALA A 81 -10.00 9.52 11.62
N ASP A 82 -8.69 9.67 11.41
CA ASP A 82 -7.75 10.51 12.17
C ASP A 82 -6.28 10.24 11.78
N ALA A 83 -5.95 9.02 11.37
CA ALA A 83 -4.57 8.65 11.06
C ALA A 83 -4.16 8.88 9.58
N PRO A 84 -2.91 9.30 9.33
CA PRO A 84 -2.37 9.47 7.99
C PRO A 84 -2.41 8.19 7.14
N LEU A 85 -2.82 8.34 5.89
CA LEU A 85 -2.63 7.35 4.84
C LEU A 85 -1.51 7.83 3.90
N HIS A 86 -0.49 7.00 3.75
CA HIS A 86 0.61 7.19 2.82
C HIS A 86 0.54 6.10 1.77
N TYR A 87 0.58 6.47 0.49
CA TYR A 87 0.58 5.50 -0.59
C TYR A 87 1.49 5.90 -1.73
N GLU A 88 2.01 4.89 -2.41
CA GLU A 88 2.86 5.04 -3.59
C GLU A 88 2.23 4.31 -4.78
N ARG A 89 2.28 4.94 -5.96
CA ARG A 89 1.81 4.36 -7.21
C ARG A 89 2.99 4.13 -8.13
N PHE A 90 3.12 2.91 -8.66
CA PHE A 90 4.11 2.60 -9.71
C PHE A 90 3.57 2.81 -11.12
N SER A 91 2.39 3.42 -11.25
CA SER A 91 1.79 3.76 -12.53
C SER A 91 1.02 5.07 -12.41
N PRO A 92 1.06 5.93 -13.43
CA PRO A 92 0.30 7.17 -13.41
C PRO A 92 -1.20 6.87 -13.42
N PRO A 93 -2.04 7.75 -12.84
CA PRO A 93 -3.46 7.71 -13.13
C PRO A 93 -3.70 7.94 -14.63
N PRO A 94 -4.81 7.44 -15.20
CA PRO A 94 -5.18 7.76 -16.57
C PRO A 94 -5.42 9.27 -16.71
N VAL A 95 -5.03 9.84 -17.85
CA VAL A 95 -5.49 11.18 -18.23
C VAL A 95 -6.94 11.04 -18.69
N VAL A 96 -7.85 11.68 -17.98
CA VAL A 96 -9.29 11.68 -18.27
C VAL A 96 -9.65 13.07 -18.79
N ASP A 97 -10.37 13.14 -19.91
CA ASP A 97 -10.87 14.40 -20.51
C ASP A 97 -9.78 15.46 -20.80
N GLY A 98 -8.61 15.02 -21.24
CA GLY A 98 -7.50 15.93 -21.56
C GLY A 98 -7.83 16.86 -22.74
N VAL A 99 -7.58 18.16 -22.56
CA VAL A 99 -7.75 19.20 -23.58
C VAL A 99 -6.49 20.05 -23.75
N PRO A 100 -6.23 20.64 -24.93
CA PRO A 100 -5.11 21.55 -25.14
C PRO A 100 -5.20 22.81 -24.26
N PHE A 101 -4.03 23.33 -23.84
CA PHE A 101 -3.91 24.59 -23.11
C PHE A 101 -2.52 25.21 -23.34
N GLU A 102 -2.38 26.49 -23.01
CA GLU A 102 -1.11 27.22 -23.12
C GLU A 102 -0.45 27.38 -21.74
N LEU A 103 0.89 27.33 -21.70
CA LEU A 103 1.71 27.49 -20.51
C LEU A 103 2.80 28.55 -20.76
N GLU A 104 2.93 29.52 -19.86
CA GLU A 104 4.02 30.50 -19.87
C GLU A 104 5.07 30.16 -18.79
N LEU A 105 6.34 30.00 -19.20
CA LEU A 105 7.46 29.77 -18.28
C LEU A 105 8.08 31.10 -17.85
N ALA A 106 7.54 31.70 -16.78
CA ALA A 106 7.85 33.05 -16.32
C ALA A 106 9.34 33.32 -15.97
N ARG A 107 10.18 32.28 -15.83
CA ARG A 107 11.58 32.39 -15.37
C ARG A 107 12.61 31.87 -16.38
N SER A 108 12.20 31.56 -17.61
CA SER A 108 13.07 30.94 -18.62
C SER A 108 13.76 31.95 -19.55
N ARG A 109 14.02 33.17 -19.07
CA ARG A 109 14.83 34.18 -19.78
C ARG A 109 16.24 34.25 -19.21
#